data_AF-A0A8H3BEG0-F1
#
_entry.id   AF-A0A8H3BEG0-F1
#
_cell.length_a   1.000
_cell.length_b   1.000
_cell.length_c   1.000
_cell.angle_alpha   90.00
_cell.angle_beta   90.00
_cell.angle_gamma   90.00
#
_symmetry.space_group_name_H-M   'P 1'
#
loop_
_entity.id
_entity.type
_entity.pdbx_description
1 polymer ?
#
loop_
_entity_poly.entity_id
_entity_poly.type
_entity_poly.pdbx_seq_one_letter_code
_entity_poly.pdbx_strand_id
1 'polypeptide(L)'
;VQIAAGDDFSETSSPNEVWFAVIVDIKCENKQAMDLEDTFVEIHWFYTPYNLERYYRTVGNLRTCRFGKNEVVLSNHSQVIPAVWIVRKVRILCFNEEDKSNKGDYIGPRDRWYRYHFKIGLDRIMTKKDETLPSAGCLPRCGLRYSPDEEVQRFCPRWLCRKWWHEECLRNLGHVQPITPYSLLRMVHNTPGFRGPDDDADDETPVDRKNNLENDHPENDEEFETDLAEICKTSLAALVKLERDVIRVKDFEDKNLNLSASILRNEERYLAMEKVLWCARSPIVRGKEHGIVGTGELVTKARNFLKSIADDAEAEDLPEMDPDTLSLFASCELPILPIFSCPECGGAI
;
A
#
# COMPACT_ATOMS: atom_id res chain seq x y z
N VAL A 1 -17.50 -15.78 -7.42
CA VAL A 1 -18.05 -17.11 -7.07
C VAL A 1 -17.05 -18.19 -7.44
N GLN A 2 -17.06 -19.29 -6.70
CA GLN A 2 -16.38 -20.52 -7.10
C GLN A 2 -17.38 -21.37 -7.90
N ILE A 3 -16.96 -21.82 -9.08
CA ILE A 3 -17.77 -22.66 -9.98
C ILE A 3 -17.26 -24.10 -9.86
N ALA A 4 -18.17 -25.06 -9.87
CA ALA A 4 -17.81 -26.47 -9.93
C ALA A 4 -17.03 -26.72 -11.23
N ALA A 5 -16.00 -27.57 -11.17
CA ALA A 5 -15.49 -28.17 -12.39
C ALA A 5 -16.64 -29.02 -12.94
N GLY A 6 -17.30 -28.54 -14.00
CA GLY A 6 -18.23 -29.38 -14.74
C GLY A 6 -17.49 -30.60 -15.29
N ASP A 7 -18.22 -31.56 -15.86
CA ASP A 7 -17.60 -32.57 -16.72
C ASP A 7 -16.85 -31.82 -17.82
N ASP A 8 -15.53 -31.70 -17.65
CA ASP A 8 -14.73 -30.85 -18.51
C ASP A 8 -14.57 -31.54 -19.85
N PHE A 9 -15.49 -31.25 -20.77
CA PHE A 9 -15.41 -31.72 -22.15
C PHE A 9 -14.19 -31.19 -22.89
N SER A 10 -13.47 -30.20 -22.34
CA SER A 10 -12.26 -29.67 -22.95
C SER A 10 -11.00 -30.49 -22.62
N GLU A 11 -11.06 -31.40 -21.63
CA GLU A 11 -9.90 -32.14 -21.09
C GLU A 11 -8.74 -31.24 -20.64
N THR A 12 -9.01 -29.95 -20.42
CA THR A 12 -7.98 -28.97 -20.13
C THR A 12 -7.89 -28.65 -18.62
N SER A 13 -8.82 -29.11 -17.80
CA SER A 13 -8.79 -28.90 -16.36
C SER A 13 -7.83 -29.88 -15.70
N SER A 14 -6.97 -29.39 -14.83
CA SER A 14 -6.20 -30.26 -13.95
C SER A 14 -7.13 -30.89 -12.88
N PRO A 15 -6.92 -32.15 -12.47
CA PRO A 15 -7.68 -32.73 -11.38
C PRO A 15 -7.44 -31.90 -10.11
N ASN A 16 -8.53 -31.38 -9.52
CA ASN A 16 -8.59 -30.42 -8.40
C ASN A 16 -8.48 -28.93 -8.77
N GLU A 17 -8.61 -28.58 -10.05
CA GLU A 17 -8.68 -27.19 -10.45
C GLU A 17 -9.95 -26.49 -9.93
N VAL A 18 -9.77 -25.31 -9.38
CA VAL A 18 -10.87 -24.50 -8.85
C VAL A 18 -11.06 -23.28 -9.74
N TRP A 19 -12.26 -23.17 -10.31
CA TRP A 19 -12.61 -22.07 -11.19
C TRP A 19 -13.31 -20.94 -10.44
N PHE A 20 -12.95 -19.71 -10.79
CA PHE A 20 -13.53 -18.51 -10.19
C PHE A 20 -14.11 -17.61 -11.27
N ALA A 21 -15.24 -16.99 -10.95
CA ALA A 21 -15.88 -16.03 -11.84
C ALA A 21 -16.52 -14.88 -11.08
N VAL A 22 -16.71 -13.72 -11.72
CA VAL A 22 -17.59 -12.66 -11.25
C VAL A 22 -18.94 -12.78 -11.94
N ILE A 23 -20.04 -12.67 -11.19
CA ILE A 23 -21.39 -12.64 -11.77
C ILE A 23 -21.60 -11.23 -12.33
N VAL A 24 -21.97 -11.16 -13.59
CA VAL A 24 -22.26 -9.93 -14.33
C VAL A 24 -23.76 -9.67 -14.34
N ASP A 25 -24.55 -10.70 -14.62
CA ASP A 25 -26.00 -10.62 -14.69
C ASP A 25 -26.66 -11.93 -14.20
N ILE A 26 -27.90 -11.83 -13.73
CA ILE A 26 -28.70 -12.97 -13.28
C ILE A 26 -30.04 -12.91 -14.03
N LYS A 27 -30.32 -13.97 -14.80
CA LYS A 27 -31.52 -14.09 -15.62
C LYS A 27 -32.33 -15.30 -15.17
N CYS A 28 -33.65 -15.15 -15.18
CA CYS A 28 -34.59 -16.24 -14.92
C CYS A 28 -35.57 -16.29 -16.10
N GLU A 29 -35.72 -17.45 -16.72
CA GLU A 29 -36.59 -17.60 -17.91
C GLU A 29 -38.07 -17.45 -17.56
N ASN A 30 -38.46 -17.82 -16.34
CA ASN A 30 -39.85 -17.73 -15.87
C ASN A 30 -39.92 -16.90 -14.58
N LYS A 31 -40.65 -15.78 -14.62
CA LYS A 31 -40.86 -14.92 -13.44
C LYS A 31 -41.52 -15.62 -12.24
N GLN A 32 -42.10 -16.80 -12.46
CA GLN A 32 -42.72 -17.62 -11.43
C GLN A 32 -41.90 -18.86 -11.03
N ALA A 33 -40.76 -19.12 -11.68
CA ALA A 33 -39.91 -20.23 -11.28
C ALA A 33 -39.26 -19.92 -9.93
N MET A 34 -39.58 -20.75 -8.94
CA MET A 34 -38.91 -20.76 -7.64
C MET A 34 -37.66 -21.66 -7.64
N ASP A 35 -37.40 -22.38 -8.74
CA ASP A 35 -36.30 -23.34 -8.82
C ASP A 35 -35.00 -22.69 -9.32
N LEU A 36 -33.88 -23.10 -8.72
CA LEU A 36 -32.54 -22.69 -9.13
C LEU A 36 -32.15 -23.27 -10.49
N GLU A 37 -32.81 -24.36 -10.93
CA GLU A 37 -32.59 -24.99 -12.23
C GLU A 37 -32.97 -24.08 -13.41
N ASP A 38 -33.96 -23.19 -13.23
CA ASP A 38 -34.40 -22.22 -14.24
C ASP A 38 -33.66 -20.88 -14.15
N THR A 39 -32.67 -20.78 -13.26
CA THR A 39 -31.88 -19.57 -13.05
C THR A 39 -30.52 -19.70 -13.73
N PHE A 40 -30.22 -18.74 -14.60
CA PHE A 40 -28.95 -18.64 -15.32
C PHE A 40 -28.19 -17.40 -14.89
N VAL A 41 -26.88 -17.50 -14.87
CA VAL A 41 -26.00 -16.37 -14.56
C VAL A 41 -25.04 -16.12 -15.71
N GLU A 42 -24.91 -14.86 -16.09
CA GLU A 42 -23.82 -14.41 -16.95
C GLU A 42 -22.61 -14.12 -16.08
N ILE A 43 -21.46 -14.69 -16.42
CA ILE A 43 -20.24 -14.62 -15.63
C ILE A 43 -19.06 -14.16 -16.48
N HIS A 44 -18.08 -13.53 -15.83
CA HIS A 44 -16.72 -13.36 -16.38
C HIS A 44 -15.71 -14.19 -15.61
N TRP A 45 -14.89 -14.95 -16.34
CA TRP A 45 -13.90 -15.85 -15.74
C TRP A 45 -12.70 -15.11 -15.15
N PHE A 46 -12.22 -15.60 -14.02
CA PHE A 46 -10.87 -15.35 -13.53
C PHE A 46 -9.96 -16.51 -13.92
N TYR A 47 -8.78 -16.18 -14.44
CA TYR A 47 -7.74 -17.15 -14.76
C TYR A 47 -6.65 -17.17 -13.72
N THR A 48 -6.21 -18.38 -13.36
CA THR A 48 -4.95 -18.56 -12.64
C THR A 48 -3.77 -18.35 -13.60
N PRO A 49 -2.56 -18.09 -13.09
CA PRO A 49 -1.36 -18.05 -13.93
C PRO A 49 -1.18 -19.30 -14.79
N TYR A 50 -1.53 -20.48 -14.24
CA TYR A 50 -1.50 -21.76 -14.96
C TYR A 50 -2.48 -21.77 -16.15
N ASN A 51 -3.69 -21.24 -16.00
CA ASN A 51 -4.62 -21.12 -17.14
C ASN A 51 -4.05 -20.23 -18.24
N LEU A 52 -3.34 -19.17 -17.86
CA LEU A 52 -2.72 -18.23 -18.79
C LEU A 52 -1.51 -18.84 -19.51
N GLU A 53 -0.86 -19.87 -18.97
CA GLU A 53 0.23 -20.57 -19.65
C GLU A 53 -0.21 -21.16 -20.97
N ARG A 54 -1.49 -21.52 -21.16
CA ARG A 54 -2.00 -21.95 -22.48
C ARG A 54 -2.00 -20.85 -23.53
N TYR A 55 -2.01 -19.61 -23.08
CA TYR A 55 -1.94 -18.40 -23.90
C TYR A 55 -0.51 -17.85 -23.97
N TYR A 56 0.53 -18.64 -23.66
CA TYR A 56 1.92 -18.15 -23.62
C TYR A 56 2.45 -17.56 -24.94
N ARG A 57 1.97 -18.06 -26.09
CA ARG A 57 2.35 -17.52 -27.42
C ARG A 57 1.81 -16.12 -27.66
N THR A 58 0.79 -15.79 -26.90
CA THR A 58 -0.16 -14.75 -27.14
C THR A 58 0.09 -13.61 -26.16
N VAL A 59 0.31 -13.96 -24.89
CA VAL A 59 0.65 -13.02 -23.82
C VAL A 59 2.18 -12.89 -23.71
N GLY A 60 2.79 -12.18 -24.65
CA GLY A 60 4.25 -11.98 -24.71
C GLY A 60 4.89 -11.37 -23.44
N ASN A 61 4.08 -10.75 -22.58
CA ASN A 61 4.52 -10.10 -21.34
C ASN A 61 4.30 -10.95 -20.07
N LEU A 62 3.88 -12.22 -20.16
CA LEU A 62 3.74 -13.06 -18.95
C LEU A 62 5.05 -13.19 -18.18
N ARG A 63 6.20 -13.19 -18.87
CA ARG A 63 7.52 -13.34 -18.24
C ARG A 63 7.88 -12.19 -17.31
N THR A 64 7.34 -11.00 -17.53
CA THR A 64 7.57 -9.84 -16.64
C THR A 64 6.52 -9.76 -15.54
N CYS A 65 5.39 -10.46 -15.68
CA CYS A 65 4.35 -10.58 -14.67
C CYS A 65 4.73 -11.69 -13.68
N ARG A 66 5.08 -11.31 -12.46
CA ARG A 66 5.31 -12.26 -11.37
C ARG A 66 4.03 -12.39 -10.56
N PHE A 67 3.32 -13.49 -10.76
CA PHE A 67 2.04 -13.71 -10.08
C PHE A 67 2.24 -14.25 -8.68
N GLY A 68 1.47 -13.71 -7.73
CA GLY A 68 1.39 -14.29 -6.40
C GLY A 68 0.64 -15.63 -6.38
N LYS A 69 0.84 -16.43 -5.34
CA LYS A 69 0.26 -17.77 -5.14
C LYS A 69 -1.27 -17.78 -5.20
N ASN A 70 -1.91 -16.71 -4.69
CA ASN A 70 -3.36 -16.56 -4.67
C ASN A 70 -3.87 -15.52 -5.67
N GLU A 71 -3.00 -15.03 -6.55
CA GLU A 71 -3.35 -14.06 -7.59
C GLU A 71 -4.13 -14.75 -8.71
N VAL A 72 -5.18 -14.08 -9.18
CA VAL A 72 -5.94 -14.44 -10.36
C VAL A 72 -6.03 -13.23 -11.30
N VAL A 73 -6.39 -13.47 -12.55
CA VAL A 73 -6.48 -12.44 -13.60
C VAL A 73 -7.91 -12.39 -14.11
N LEU A 74 -8.57 -11.23 -13.98
CA LEU A 74 -9.93 -11.06 -14.48
C LEU A 74 -9.91 -11.06 -15.99
N SER A 75 -10.74 -11.86 -16.65
CA SER A 75 -10.82 -11.86 -18.10
C SER A 75 -12.09 -11.18 -18.62
N ASN A 76 -12.11 -10.84 -19.91
CA ASN A 76 -13.35 -10.53 -20.63
C ASN A 76 -14.01 -11.79 -21.24
N HIS A 77 -13.63 -12.99 -20.81
CA HIS A 77 -14.30 -14.21 -21.22
C HIS A 77 -15.66 -14.28 -20.52
N SER A 78 -16.73 -14.02 -21.27
CA SER A 78 -18.09 -14.18 -20.78
C SER A 78 -18.65 -15.56 -21.09
N GLN A 79 -19.44 -16.09 -20.16
CA GLN A 79 -20.18 -17.32 -20.35
C GLN A 79 -21.50 -17.24 -19.56
N VAL A 80 -22.54 -17.87 -20.08
CA VAL A 80 -23.79 -18.08 -19.34
C VAL A 80 -23.77 -19.51 -18.80
N ILE A 81 -23.98 -19.66 -17.48
CA ILE A 81 -24.02 -20.97 -16.81
C ILE A 81 -25.29 -21.10 -15.95
N PRO A 82 -25.77 -22.33 -15.67
CA PRO A 82 -26.80 -22.55 -14.68
C PRO A 82 -26.33 -22.11 -13.28
N ALA A 83 -27.20 -21.49 -12.49
CA ALA A 83 -26.88 -21.07 -11.14
C ALA A 83 -26.51 -22.24 -10.22
N VAL A 84 -27.00 -23.45 -10.53
CA VAL A 84 -26.73 -24.69 -9.80
C VAL A 84 -25.24 -25.08 -9.81
N TRP A 85 -24.46 -24.55 -10.77
CA TRP A 85 -23.01 -24.80 -10.86
C TRP A 85 -22.19 -23.94 -9.89
N ILE A 86 -22.81 -22.95 -9.24
CA ILE A 86 -22.16 -22.10 -8.25
C ILE A 86 -22.02 -22.89 -6.94
N VAL A 87 -20.78 -23.21 -6.58
CA VAL A 87 -20.48 -23.95 -5.34
C VAL A 87 -20.61 -23.03 -4.14
N ARG A 88 -19.99 -21.84 -4.20
CA ARG A 88 -20.01 -20.86 -3.10
C ARG A 88 -19.63 -19.46 -3.53
N LYS A 89 -20.02 -18.49 -2.70
CA LYS A 89 -19.49 -17.13 -2.75
C LYS A 89 -18.03 -17.12 -2.27
N VAL A 90 -17.18 -16.39 -2.99
CA VAL A 90 -15.77 -16.20 -2.66
C VAL A 90 -15.46 -14.72 -2.78
N ARG A 91 -14.70 -14.17 -1.82
CA ARG A 91 -14.19 -12.80 -1.88
C ARG A 91 -12.89 -12.81 -2.69
N ILE A 92 -12.82 -11.98 -3.73
CA ILE A 92 -11.62 -11.75 -4.52
C ILE A 92 -11.36 -10.24 -4.50
N LEU A 93 -10.23 -9.85 -3.95
CA LEU A 93 -9.88 -8.45 -3.70
C LEU A 93 -9.15 -7.83 -4.90
N CYS A 94 -9.44 -6.57 -5.18
CA CYS A 94 -8.72 -5.84 -6.21
C CYS A 94 -7.50 -5.15 -5.58
N PHE A 95 -6.31 -5.46 -6.08
CA PHE A 95 -5.09 -4.75 -5.73
C PHE A 95 -4.75 -3.75 -6.84
N ASN A 96 -4.55 -2.48 -6.50
CA ASN A 96 -4.14 -1.46 -7.46
C ASN A 96 -2.65 -1.17 -7.29
N GLU A 97 -1.81 -1.76 -8.16
CA GLU A 97 -0.35 -1.58 -8.08
C GLU A 97 0.08 -0.12 -8.35
N GLU A 98 -0.75 0.66 -9.05
CA GLU A 98 -0.52 2.08 -9.35
C GLU A 98 -0.98 3.01 -8.23
N ASP A 99 -1.71 2.50 -7.23
CA ASP A 99 -2.12 3.31 -6.10
C ASP A 99 -0.91 3.63 -5.22
N LYS A 100 -0.37 4.84 -5.42
CA LYS A 100 0.74 5.40 -4.65
C LYS A 100 0.35 5.69 -3.19
N SER A 101 -0.94 5.74 -2.88
CA SER A 101 -1.43 6.05 -1.53
C SER A 101 -1.46 4.84 -0.60
N ASN A 102 -1.36 3.62 -1.15
CA ASN A 102 -1.49 2.37 -0.42
C ASN A 102 -2.79 2.26 0.39
N LYS A 103 -3.86 2.96 0.01
CA LYS A 103 -5.15 2.99 0.73
C LYS A 103 -6.04 1.78 0.39
N GLY A 104 -5.46 0.63 0.07
CA GLY A 104 -6.19 -0.56 -0.30
C GLY A 104 -6.68 -1.37 0.91
N ASP A 105 -7.80 -2.07 0.75
CA ASP A 105 -8.23 -3.11 1.69
C ASP A 105 -7.05 -4.02 2.03
N TYR A 106 -6.87 -4.36 3.31
CA TYR A 106 -5.91 -5.39 3.72
C TYR A 106 -6.22 -6.70 2.97
N ILE A 107 -5.23 -7.19 2.22
CA ILE A 107 -5.28 -8.48 1.52
C ILE A 107 -4.41 -9.45 2.30
N GLY A 108 -5.06 -10.35 3.03
CA GLY A 108 -4.40 -11.36 3.83
C GLY A 108 -3.74 -12.45 2.98
N PRO A 109 -2.82 -13.24 3.55
CA PRO A 109 -2.05 -14.25 2.83
C PRO A 109 -2.90 -15.40 2.25
N ARG A 110 -4.15 -15.54 2.69
CA ARG A 110 -5.11 -16.55 2.19
C ARG A 110 -6.17 -15.97 1.26
N ASP A 111 -6.23 -14.64 1.14
CA ASP A 111 -7.22 -14.00 0.31
C ASP A 111 -6.86 -14.17 -1.16
N ARG A 112 -7.89 -14.38 -1.99
CA ARG A 112 -7.75 -14.33 -3.44
C ARG A 112 -7.77 -12.87 -3.85
N TRP A 113 -6.96 -12.53 -4.84
CA TRP A 113 -6.89 -11.15 -5.32
C TRP A 113 -6.49 -11.08 -6.79
N TYR A 114 -6.72 -9.93 -7.40
CA TYR A 114 -6.33 -9.64 -8.78
C TYR A 114 -5.87 -8.18 -8.91
N ARG A 115 -4.96 -7.91 -9.83
CA ARG A 115 -4.55 -6.56 -10.24
C ARG A 115 -4.57 -6.33 -11.74
N TYR A 116 -4.77 -7.41 -12.50
CA TYR A 116 -4.67 -7.40 -13.95
C TYR A 116 -5.93 -7.91 -14.61
N HIS A 117 -6.17 -7.39 -15.81
CA HIS A 117 -7.21 -7.85 -16.72
C HIS A 117 -6.60 -8.56 -17.92
N PHE A 118 -7.18 -9.67 -18.37
CA PHE A 118 -6.80 -10.36 -19.60
C PHE A 118 -7.90 -10.18 -20.65
N LYS A 119 -7.55 -9.62 -21.82
CA LYS A 119 -8.50 -9.45 -22.93
C LYS A 119 -8.22 -10.50 -24.00
N ILE A 120 -9.08 -11.52 -24.11
CA ILE A 120 -8.91 -12.64 -25.05
C ILE A 120 -8.83 -12.16 -26.51
N GLY A 121 -9.61 -11.15 -26.91
CA GLY A 121 -9.55 -10.65 -28.30
C GLY A 121 -8.32 -9.80 -28.62
N LEU A 122 -7.59 -9.34 -27.60
CA LEU A 122 -6.39 -8.51 -27.74
C LEU A 122 -5.13 -9.21 -27.25
N ASP A 123 -5.27 -10.42 -26.73
CA ASP A 123 -4.15 -11.28 -26.42
C ASP A 123 -3.17 -10.68 -25.42
N ARG A 124 -3.66 -9.76 -24.57
CA ARG A 124 -2.82 -8.93 -23.70
C ARG A 124 -3.36 -8.82 -22.29
N ILE A 125 -2.42 -8.76 -21.36
CA ILE A 125 -2.69 -8.35 -19.98
C ILE A 125 -2.67 -6.83 -19.90
N MET A 126 -3.62 -6.27 -19.17
CA MET A 126 -3.87 -4.85 -19.01
C MET A 126 -4.05 -4.51 -17.53
N THR A 127 -3.93 -3.22 -17.22
CA THR A 127 -4.26 -2.71 -15.89
C THR A 127 -5.77 -2.76 -15.65
N LYS A 128 -6.21 -2.50 -14.42
CA LYS A 128 -7.63 -2.40 -14.07
C LYS A 128 -8.37 -1.35 -14.92
N LYS A 129 -7.69 -0.28 -15.33
CA LYS A 129 -8.24 0.80 -16.17
C LYS A 129 -8.26 0.43 -17.66
N ASP A 130 -7.99 -0.83 -17.97
CA ASP A 130 -7.85 -1.35 -19.33
C ASP A 130 -6.71 -0.69 -20.14
N GLU A 131 -5.69 -0.19 -19.45
CA GLU A 131 -4.50 0.43 -20.06
C GLU A 131 -3.38 -0.61 -20.24
N THR A 132 -2.43 -0.31 -21.13
CA THR A 132 -1.23 -1.12 -21.25
C THR A 132 -0.47 -1.13 -19.93
N LEU A 133 -0.03 -2.31 -19.52
CA LEU A 133 0.83 -2.50 -18.37
C LEU A 133 1.99 -1.46 -18.36
N PRO A 134 2.12 -0.60 -17.32
CA PRO A 134 3.16 0.42 -17.28
C PRO A 134 4.55 -0.22 -17.28
N SER A 135 5.61 0.54 -17.50
CA SER A 135 6.96 -0.03 -17.37
C SER A 135 7.15 -0.62 -15.97
N ALA A 136 7.67 -1.85 -15.90
CA ALA A 136 7.99 -2.50 -14.63
C ALA A 136 9.11 -1.70 -13.96
N GLY A 137 8.83 -1.09 -12.81
CA GLY A 137 9.65 0.01 -12.32
C GLY A 137 10.00 -0.09 -10.85
N CYS A 138 11.11 -0.78 -10.56
CA CYS A 138 12.01 -0.42 -9.47
C CYS A 138 13.12 0.44 -10.10
N LEU A 139 14.22 -0.19 -10.53
CA LEU A 139 15.32 0.45 -11.27
C LEU A 139 15.19 0.19 -12.77
N PRO A 140 15.76 1.05 -13.64
CA PRO A 140 15.75 0.85 -15.10
C PRO A 140 16.29 -0.52 -15.56
N ARG A 141 17.23 -1.11 -14.82
CA ARG A 141 17.82 -2.43 -15.13
C ARG A 141 17.05 -3.61 -14.55
N CYS A 142 16.13 -3.38 -13.61
CA CYS A 142 15.39 -4.45 -12.97
C CYS A 142 14.35 -5.01 -13.95
N GLY A 143 13.47 -4.15 -14.47
CA GLY A 143 12.43 -4.57 -15.42
C GLY A 143 11.45 -5.63 -14.88
N LEU A 144 11.50 -5.95 -13.59
CA LEU A 144 10.61 -6.91 -12.92
C LEU A 144 9.45 -6.18 -12.26
N ARG A 145 8.27 -6.79 -12.30
CA ARG A 145 7.09 -6.35 -11.56
C ARG A 145 7.08 -6.93 -10.16
N TYR A 146 6.30 -6.29 -9.30
CA TYR A 146 6.13 -6.70 -7.93
C TYR A 146 5.61 -8.15 -7.80
N SER A 147 6.33 -8.98 -7.04
CA SER A 147 5.94 -10.33 -6.65
C SER A 147 5.70 -10.39 -5.13
N PRO A 148 4.44 -10.32 -4.66
CA PRO A 148 4.15 -10.19 -3.23
C PRO A 148 4.62 -11.37 -2.38
N ASP A 149 4.85 -12.55 -2.96
CA ASP A 149 5.28 -13.73 -2.21
C ASP A 149 6.81 -13.92 -2.17
N GLU A 150 7.54 -13.31 -3.11
CA GLU A 150 8.96 -13.62 -3.33
C GLU A 150 9.91 -12.50 -2.90
N GLU A 151 9.42 -11.26 -2.84
CA GLU A 151 10.26 -10.08 -2.67
C GLU A 151 9.61 -9.06 -1.73
N VAL A 152 10.47 -8.20 -1.17
CA VAL A 152 10.06 -7.03 -0.39
C VAL A 152 10.33 -5.79 -1.23
N GLN A 153 9.36 -4.88 -1.26
CA GLN A 153 9.54 -3.56 -1.86
C GLN A 153 9.48 -2.47 -0.78
N ARG A 154 10.26 -1.41 -0.97
CA ARG A 154 10.31 -0.19 -0.17
C ARG A 154 9.66 0.95 -0.93
N PHE A 155 8.77 1.70 -0.30
CA PHE A 155 8.16 2.87 -0.93
C PHE A 155 8.91 4.13 -0.54
N CYS A 156 9.28 4.95 -1.52
CA CYS A 156 9.72 6.31 -1.26
C CYS A 156 8.50 7.23 -1.14
N PRO A 157 8.21 7.76 0.06
CA PRO A 157 6.98 8.51 0.26
C PRO A 157 7.10 9.95 -0.28
N ARG A 158 8.32 10.46 -0.51
CA ARG A 158 8.54 11.83 -1.01
C ARG A 158 7.80 12.09 -2.31
N TRP A 159 7.19 13.26 -2.40
CA TRP A 159 6.29 13.66 -3.49
C TRP A 159 6.93 13.54 -4.87
N LEU A 160 8.20 13.96 -5.04
CA LEU A 160 8.97 13.84 -6.29
C LEU A 160 9.19 12.40 -6.74
N CYS A 161 9.22 11.45 -5.80
CA CYS A 161 9.53 10.05 -6.09
C CYS A 161 8.27 9.22 -6.19
N ARG A 162 7.50 9.09 -5.08
CA ARG A 162 6.33 8.20 -4.92
C ARG A 162 6.46 6.87 -5.70
N LYS A 163 7.58 6.17 -5.48
CA LYS A 163 8.01 4.97 -6.22
C LYS A 163 8.32 3.82 -5.28
N TRP A 164 8.10 2.61 -5.79
CA TRP A 164 8.43 1.35 -5.14
C TRP A 164 9.78 0.83 -5.62
N TRP A 165 10.58 0.31 -4.70
CA TRP A 165 11.92 -0.19 -4.96
C TRP A 165 12.07 -1.60 -4.40
N HIS A 166 12.48 -2.58 -5.19
CA HIS A 166 12.84 -3.90 -4.66
C HIS A 166 14.01 -3.74 -3.68
N GLU A 167 13.86 -4.34 -2.50
CA GLU A 167 14.88 -4.29 -1.47
C GLU A 167 16.20 -4.88 -1.96
N GLU A 168 16.15 -6.00 -2.69
CA GLU A 168 17.34 -6.63 -3.28
C GLU A 168 18.06 -5.71 -4.27
N CYS A 169 17.31 -4.95 -5.07
CA CYS A 169 17.89 -3.97 -5.98
C CYS A 169 18.62 -2.85 -5.22
N LEU A 170 18.04 -2.36 -4.12
CA LEU A 170 18.68 -1.35 -3.27
C LEU A 170 19.95 -1.89 -2.60
N ARG A 171 19.94 -3.13 -2.12
CA ARG A 171 21.12 -3.81 -1.57
C ARG A 171 22.23 -3.94 -2.59
N ASN A 172 21.91 -4.38 -3.80
CA ASN A 172 22.89 -4.58 -4.88
C ASN A 172 23.54 -3.27 -5.34
N LEU A 173 22.85 -2.14 -5.19
CA LEU A 173 23.42 -0.82 -5.45
C LEU A 173 24.18 -0.21 -4.26
N GLY A 174 24.18 -0.86 -3.09
CA GLY A 174 24.82 -0.32 -1.89
C GLY A 174 24.06 0.85 -1.25
N HIS A 175 22.75 0.98 -1.47
CA HIS A 175 21.92 2.03 -0.85
C HIS A 175 21.54 1.72 0.61
N VAL A 176 22.14 0.71 1.25
CA VAL A 176 21.88 0.39 2.66
C VAL A 176 22.50 1.49 3.54
N GLN A 177 21.71 2.06 4.45
CA GLN A 177 22.15 3.05 5.41
C GLN A 177 22.29 2.44 6.81
N PRO A 178 23.26 2.89 7.63
CA PRO A 178 23.27 2.55 9.04
C PRO A 178 22.05 3.16 9.73
N ILE A 179 21.46 2.40 10.64
CA ILE A 179 20.35 2.88 11.46
C ILE A 179 20.92 3.90 12.45
N THR A 180 20.59 5.16 12.23
CA THR A 180 20.93 6.26 13.14
C THR A 180 19.65 6.90 13.66
N PRO A 181 19.64 7.46 14.88
CA PRO A 181 18.51 8.27 15.35
C PRO A 181 18.09 9.36 14.35
N TYR A 182 19.08 9.93 13.64
CA TYR A 182 18.86 10.95 12.62
C TYR A 182 18.13 10.43 11.38
N SER A 183 18.43 9.20 10.94
CA SER A 183 17.71 8.56 9.82
C SER A 183 16.24 8.25 10.14
N LEU A 184 15.95 7.88 11.40
CA LEU A 184 14.58 7.65 11.89
C LEU A 184 13.78 8.96 11.93
N LEU A 185 14.38 10.03 12.45
CA LEU A 185 13.79 11.37 12.42
C LEU A 185 13.49 11.83 10.99
N ARG A 186 14.43 11.63 10.06
CA ARG A 186 14.20 11.96 8.64
C ARG A 186 13.04 11.19 8.00
N MET A 187 12.72 9.97 8.45
CA MET A 187 11.55 9.25 7.93
C MET A 187 10.23 9.85 8.42
N VAL A 188 10.20 10.38 9.65
CA VAL A 188 9.03 11.11 10.16
C VAL A 188 8.84 12.40 9.38
N HIS A 189 9.89 13.21 9.25
CA HIS A 189 9.82 14.55 8.64
C HIS A 189 9.71 14.59 7.10
N ASN A 190 10.05 13.52 6.38
CA ASN A 190 9.97 13.46 4.91
C ASN A 190 8.80 12.62 4.38
N THR A 191 7.75 12.47 5.21
CA THR A 191 6.49 11.86 4.78
C THR A 191 5.71 12.88 3.95
N PRO A 192 5.11 12.51 2.80
CA PRO A 192 4.21 13.39 2.05
C PRO A 192 3.09 13.81 2.99
N GLY A 193 2.81 15.11 3.04
CA GLY A 193 2.03 15.73 4.11
C GLY A 193 2.87 16.53 5.14
N PHE A 194 4.19 16.35 5.26
CA PHE A 194 5.07 17.41 5.78
C PHE A 194 5.35 18.35 4.61
N ARG A 195 4.64 19.49 4.56
CA ARG A 195 4.54 20.42 3.43
C ARG A 195 5.88 20.57 2.67
N GLY A 196 5.97 19.95 1.51
CA GLY A 196 6.68 20.54 0.38
C GLY A 196 5.69 21.43 -0.39
N PRO A 197 6.13 22.48 -1.09
CA PRO A 197 5.27 23.45 -1.76
C PRO A 197 4.38 22.87 -2.87
N ASP A 198 4.58 21.62 -3.26
CA ASP A 198 3.82 20.97 -4.33
C ASP A 198 2.56 20.23 -3.86
N ASP A 199 2.33 20.11 -2.54
CA ASP A 199 1.11 19.46 -2.01
C ASP A 199 -0.15 20.35 -2.18
N ASP A 200 0.00 21.66 -2.44
CA ASP A 200 -1.11 22.59 -2.73
C ASP A 200 -1.45 22.68 -4.24
N ALA A 201 -0.72 21.97 -5.11
CA ALA A 201 -0.87 22.05 -6.57
C ALA A 201 -1.76 20.95 -7.19
N ASP A 202 -2.35 20.06 -6.38
CA ASP A 202 -3.00 18.83 -6.86
C ASP A 202 -4.51 18.95 -7.14
N ASP A 203 -5.04 20.15 -7.40
CA ASP A 203 -6.37 20.31 -8.04
C ASP A 203 -6.33 21.40 -9.15
N GLU A 204 -6.47 20.94 -10.40
CA GLU A 204 -7.08 21.63 -11.55
C GLU A 204 -6.29 22.49 -12.56
N THR A 205 -4.94 22.52 -12.61
CA THR A 205 -4.29 23.13 -13.80
C THR A 205 -3.20 22.26 -14.44
N PRO A 206 -3.42 21.75 -15.68
CA PRO A 206 -2.34 21.21 -16.48
C PRO A 206 -1.35 22.34 -16.76
N VAL A 207 -0.19 22.32 -16.09
CA VAL A 207 0.88 23.30 -16.34
C VAL A 207 1.41 23.04 -17.75
N ASP A 208 1.04 23.91 -18.68
CA ASP A 208 1.46 23.87 -20.08
C ASP A 208 2.95 24.24 -20.15
N ARG A 209 3.80 23.21 -20.05
CA ARG A 209 5.24 23.30 -19.74
C ARG A 209 6.12 23.92 -20.84
N LYS A 210 5.54 24.69 -21.77
CA LYS A 210 6.24 25.16 -22.99
C LYS A 210 6.55 26.64 -23.07
N ASN A 211 5.97 27.51 -22.25
CA ASN A 211 6.26 28.94 -22.33
C ASN A 211 6.44 29.55 -20.93
N ASN A 212 7.53 30.30 -20.73
CA ASN A 212 7.93 31.08 -19.55
C ASN A 212 8.95 30.39 -18.62
N LEU A 213 10.20 30.33 -19.06
CA LEU A 213 11.36 29.94 -18.24
C LEU A 213 12.37 31.09 -18.11
N GLU A 214 11.92 32.34 -18.24
CA GLU A 214 12.76 33.52 -18.09
C GLU A 214 12.07 34.51 -17.16
N ASN A 215 12.60 34.64 -15.94
CA ASN A 215 12.33 35.65 -14.90
C ASN A 215 11.49 35.25 -13.67
N ASP A 216 11.67 34.04 -13.13
CA ASP A 216 11.31 33.81 -11.72
C ASP A 216 12.48 34.21 -10.80
N HIS A 217 12.18 35.15 -9.90
CA HIS A 217 13.11 35.80 -8.98
C HIS A 217 13.67 34.79 -7.94
N PRO A 218 14.99 34.57 -7.87
CA PRO A 218 15.60 33.66 -6.89
C PRO A 218 15.51 34.15 -5.44
N GLU A 219 15.02 35.36 -5.19
CA GLU A 219 14.89 35.93 -3.85
C GLU A 219 13.71 35.36 -3.05
N ASN A 220 12.72 34.74 -3.71
CA ASN A 220 11.59 34.11 -3.02
C ASN A 220 11.90 32.71 -2.47
N ASP A 221 12.96 32.05 -2.95
CA ASP A 221 13.30 30.69 -2.54
C ASP A 221 13.98 30.66 -1.14
N GLU A 222 14.75 31.69 -0.77
CA GLU A 222 15.44 31.76 0.54
C GLU A 222 14.47 32.02 1.71
N GLU A 223 13.46 32.87 1.54
CA GLU A 223 12.44 33.13 2.57
C GLU A 223 11.64 31.85 2.85
N PHE A 224 11.28 31.12 1.79
CA PHE A 224 10.57 29.85 1.89
C PHE A 224 11.38 28.75 2.59
N GLU A 225 12.66 28.59 2.25
CA GLU A 225 13.54 27.63 2.93
C GLU A 225 13.69 27.95 4.42
N THR A 226 13.69 29.23 4.78
CA THR A 226 13.81 29.71 6.17
C THR A 226 12.56 29.39 6.98
N ASP A 227 11.38 29.68 6.45
CA ASP A 227 10.10 29.38 7.09
C ASP A 227 9.90 27.87 7.28
N LEU A 228 10.24 27.09 6.24
CA LEU A 228 10.18 25.62 6.32
C LEU A 228 11.13 25.07 7.39
N ALA A 229 12.34 25.63 7.50
CA ALA A 229 13.29 25.26 8.53
C ALA A 229 12.77 25.57 9.95
N GLU A 230 12.07 26.70 10.14
CA GLU A 230 11.48 27.08 11.42
C GLU A 230 10.30 26.18 11.81
N ILE A 231 9.39 25.88 10.87
CA ILE A 231 8.28 24.92 11.09
C ILE A 231 8.85 23.55 11.48
N CYS A 232 9.84 23.06 10.73
CA CYS A 232 10.48 21.77 11.01
C CYS A 232 11.13 21.75 12.40
N LYS A 233 11.75 22.86 12.81
CA LYS A 233 12.38 22.99 14.13
C LYS A 233 11.33 22.95 15.25
N THR A 234 10.18 23.59 15.08
CA THR A 234 9.07 23.58 16.05
C THR A 234 8.45 22.20 16.18
N SER A 235 8.12 21.54 15.05
CA SER A 235 7.59 20.17 15.06
C SER A 235 8.60 19.18 15.66
N LEU A 236 9.90 19.35 15.37
CA LEU A 236 10.95 18.52 15.96
C LEU A 236 11.03 18.72 17.47
N ALA A 237 10.93 19.96 17.97
CA ALA A 237 10.92 20.23 19.40
C ALA A 237 9.72 19.57 20.11
N ALA A 238 8.54 19.60 19.49
CA ALA A 238 7.34 18.93 20.00
C ALA A 238 7.50 17.40 20.04
N LEU A 239 8.01 16.78 18.98
CA LEU A 239 8.26 15.34 18.92
C LEU A 239 9.34 14.90 19.92
N VAL A 240 10.43 15.66 20.05
CA VAL A 240 11.49 15.38 21.03
C VAL A 240 10.97 15.50 22.46
N LYS A 241 10.11 16.49 22.74
CA LYS A 241 9.43 16.64 24.03
C LYS A 241 8.58 15.40 24.32
N LEU A 242 7.77 14.98 23.35
CA LEU A 242 6.91 13.80 23.45
C LEU A 242 7.70 12.52 23.73
N GLU A 243 8.76 12.28 22.96
CA GLU A 243 9.66 11.12 23.14
C GLU A 243 10.32 11.13 24.52
N ARG A 244 10.83 12.28 24.96
CA ARG A 244 11.43 12.43 26.29
C ARG A 244 10.42 12.12 27.38
N ASP A 245 9.18 12.57 27.22
CA ASP A 245 8.13 12.36 28.20
C ASP A 245 7.68 10.89 28.23
N VAL A 246 7.63 10.20 27.08
CA VAL A 246 7.45 8.72 26.98
C VAL A 246 8.60 7.97 27.68
N ILE A 247 9.86 8.33 27.41
CA ILE A 247 11.03 7.69 28.03
C ILE A 247 10.99 7.87 29.55
N ARG A 248 10.64 9.07 30.04
CA ARG A 248 10.53 9.33 31.47
C ARG A 248 9.56 8.37 32.14
N VAL A 249 8.37 8.17 31.58
CA VAL A 249 7.36 7.25 32.14
C VAL A 249 7.96 5.86 32.37
N LYS A 250 8.67 5.30 31.38
CA LYS A 250 9.37 4.01 31.52
C LYS A 250 10.45 4.01 32.60
N ASP A 251 11.30 5.04 32.59
CA ASP A 251 12.39 5.19 33.56
C ASP A 251 11.87 5.30 35.01
N PHE A 252 10.68 5.87 35.20
CA PHE A 252 10.01 5.98 36.49
C PHE A 252 9.40 4.65 36.96
N GLU A 253 8.83 3.86 36.05
CA GLU A 253 8.37 2.48 36.32
C GLU A 253 9.52 1.61 36.82
N ASP A 254 10.65 1.59 36.10
CA ASP A 254 11.81 0.76 36.42
C ASP A 254 12.44 1.14 37.77
N LYS A 255 12.34 2.41 38.17
CA LYS A 255 12.97 2.95 39.39
C LYS A 255 12.02 3.07 40.58
N ASN A 256 10.74 2.70 40.42
CA ASN A 256 9.73 2.69 41.48
C ASN A 256 9.60 4.05 42.22
N LEU A 257 9.71 5.14 41.46
CA LEU A 257 9.68 6.51 41.97
C LEU A 257 8.25 7.06 41.95
N ASN A 258 7.86 7.84 42.97
CA ASN A 258 6.54 8.48 43.03
C ASN A 258 6.38 9.52 41.91
N LEU A 259 5.62 9.17 40.88
CA LEU A 259 5.21 10.06 39.80
C LEU A 259 4.16 11.08 40.28
N SER A 260 4.10 12.25 39.64
CA SER A 260 2.99 13.17 39.87
C SER A 260 1.67 12.53 39.40
N ALA A 261 0.58 12.82 40.10
CA ALA A 261 -0.74 12.28 39.77
C ALA A 261 -1.27 12.68 38.38
N SER A 262 -0.64 13.64 37.70
CA SER A 262 -0.94 14.01 36.31
C SER A 262 -0.29 13.07 35.30
N ILE A 263 0.92 12.56 35.58
CA ILE A 263 1.64 11.65 34.68
C ILE A 263 1.06 10.23 34.77
N LEU A 264 0.74 9.77 35.99
CA LEU A 264 0.12 8.46 36.21
C LEU A 264 -1.28 8.33 35.59
N ARG A 265 -2.03 9.42 35.44
CA ARG A 265 -3.36 9.40 34.81
C ARG A 265 -3.32 9.08 33.31
N ASN A 266 -2.15 9.13 32.68
CA ASN A 266 -1.99 9.01 31.23
C ASN A 266 -1.02 7.90 30.80
N GLU A 267 -0.66 6.97 31.67
CA GLU A 267 0.29 5.87 31.36
C GLU A 267 -0.13 5.08 30.10
N GLU A 268 -1.39 4.65 30.02
CA GLU A 268 -1.93 3.96 28.85
C GLU A 268 -1.80 4.81 27.57
N ARG A 269 -1.99 6.13 27.67
CA ARG A 269 -1.82 7.05 26.53
C ARG A 269 -0.36 7.15 26.09
N TYR A 270 0.59 7.17 27.02
CA TYR A 270 2.03 7.20 26.69
C TYR A 270 2.48 5.90 26.02
N LEU A 271 2.05 4.74 26.52
CA LEU A 271 2.32 3.45 25.90
C LEU A 271 1.72 3.37 24.49
N ALA A 272 0.52 3.89 24.31
CA ALA A 272 -0.13 3.93 23.01
C ALA A 272 0.60 4.89 22.04
N MET A 273 1.06 6.04 22.53
CA MET A 273 1.86 6.99 21.75
C MET A 273 3.21 6.43 21.33
N GLU A 274 3.85 5.60 22.17
CA GLU A 274 5.09 4.92 21.80
C GLU A 274 4.89 4.06 20.56
N LYS A 275 3.77 3.33 20.47
CA LYS A 275 3.45 2.49 19.30
C LYS A 275 3.19 3.32 18.05
N VAL A 276 2.54 4.47 18.19
CA VAL A 276 2.36 5.44 17.10
C VAL A 276 3.72 5.93 16.60
N LEU A 277 4.60 6.38 17.51
CA LEU A 277 5.95 6.84 17.17
C LEU A 277 6.75 5.73 16.47
N TRP A 278 6.70 4.52 17.01
CA TRP A 278 7.32 3.33 16.41
C TRP A 278 6.84 3.09 14.98
N CYS A 279 5.53 3.08 14.78
CA CYS A 279 4.91 2.88 13.48
C CYS A 279 5.29 4.01 12.50
N ALA A 280 5.26 5.26 12.94
CA ALA A 280 5.59 6.41 12.11
C ALA A 280 7.06 6.40 11.66
N ARG A 281 7.97 5.92 12.51
CA ARG A 281 9.39 5.75 12.21
C ARG A 281 9.68 4.57 11.29
N SER A 282 8.72 3.66 11.11
CA SER A 282 8.94 2.48 10.30
C SER A 282 8.98 2.82 8.80
N PRO A 283 9.79 2.11 8.01
CA PRO A 283 9.76 2.23 6.56
C PRO A 283 8.44 1.71 5.99
N ILE A 284 8.02 2.26 4.85
CA ILE A 284 6.84 1.75 4.14
C ILE A 284 7.30 0.58 3.28
N VAL A 285 6.79 -0.61 3.59
CA VAL A 285 7.21 -1.87 2.99
C VAL A 285 6.03 -2.70 2.55
N ARG A 286 6.18 -3.52 1.52
CA ARG A 286 5.20 -4.54 1.11
C ARG A 286 5.90 -5.80 0.61
N GLY A 287 5.16 -6.90 0.61
CA GLY A 287 5.61 -8.22 0.16
C GLY A 287 6.08 -9.10 1.31
N LYS A 288 6.14 -10.41 1.04
CA LYS A 288 6.44 -11.49 1.98
C LYS A 288 5.60 -11.37 3.28
N GLU A 289 6.26 -11.32 4.44
CA GLU A 289 5.64 -11.20 5.75
C GLU A 289 4.82 -9.92 5.93
N HIS A 290 5.04 -8.90 5.09
CA HIS A 290 4.30 -7.63 5.15
C HIS A 290 2.98 -7.67 4.37
N GLY A 291 2.69 -8.77 3.66
CA GLY A 291 1.48 -8.92 2.85
C GLY A 291 1.50 -8.12 1.55
N ILE A 292 0.43 -8.25 0.76
CA ILE A 292 0.39 -7.76 -0.62
C ILE A 292 0.41 -6.23 -0.68
N VAL A 293 -0.41 -5.58 0.17
CA VAL A 293 -0.52 -4.12 0.26
C VAL A 293 0.60 -3.52 1.11
N GLY A 294 1.06 -4.25 2.13
CA GLY A 294 2.14 -3.80 2.99
C GLY A 294 1.69 -2.92 4.16
N THR A 295 2.63 -2.11 4.64
CA THR A 295 2.50 -1.27 5.85
C THR A 295 2.15 0.18 5.54
N GLY A 296 1.96 0.53 4.27
CA GLY A 296 1.86 1.92 3.80
C GLY A 296 0.75 2.73 4.45
N GLU A 297 -0.47 2.20 4.51
CA GLU A 297 -1.60 2.89 5.13
C GLU A 297 -1.36 3.13 6.63
N LEU A 298 -0.93 2.08 7.35
CA LEU A 298 -0.69 2.13 8.78
C LEU A 298 0.39 3.15 9.15
N VAL A 299 1.53 3.10 8.45
CA VAL A 299 2.64 4.04 8.64
C VAL A 299 2.21 5.47 8.29
N THR A 300 1.47 5.67 7.21
CA THR A 300 0.95 6.99 6.81
C THR A 300 -0.03 7.55 7.84
N LYS A 301 -0.95 6.73 8.37
CA LYS A 301 -1.86 7.14 9.45
C LYS A 301 -1.11 7.56 10.71
N ALA A 302 -0.10 6.79 11.12
CA ALA A 302 0.74 7.13 12.27
C ALA A 302 1.44 8.49 12.08
N ARG A 303 2.02 8.72 10.90
CA ARG A 303 2.70 9.98 10.56
C ARG A 303 1.73 11.17 10.52
N ASN A 304 0.56 11.01 9.91
CA ASN A 304 -0.47 12.06 9.89
C ASN A 304 -1.00 12.39 11.29
N PHE A 305 -1.12 11.39 12.15
CA PHE A 305 -1.55 11.60 13.53
C PHE A 305 -0.49 12.36 14.36
N LEU A 306 0.80 12.01 14.22
CA LEU A 306 1.86 12.79 14.85
C LEU A 306 1.93 14.22 14.32
N LYS A 307 1.62 14.41 13.02
CA LYS A 307 1.53 15.74 12.44
C LYS A 307 0.43 16.57 13.10
N SER A 308 -0.78 16.02 13.30
CA SER A 308 -1.84 16.78 13.98
C SER A 308 -1.47 17.21 15.40
N ILE A 309 -0.65 16.42 16.10
CA ILE A 309 -0.12 16.81 17.42
C ILE A 309 0.91 17.94 17.29
N ALA A 310 1.79 17.85 16.29
CA ALA A 310 2.82 18.86 16.08
C ALA A 310 2.25 20.20 15.58
N ASP A 311 1.17 20.15 14.80
CA ASP A 311 0.45 21.34 14.32
C ASP A 311 -0.33 22.02 15.46
N ASP A 312 -0.73 21.27 16.49
CA ASP A 312 -1.39 21.76 17.71
C ASP A 312 -0.37 21.96 18.86
N ALA A 313 0.82 22.47 18.55
CA ALA A 313 1.91 22.61 19.52
C ALA A 313 1.58 23.53 20.72
N GLU A 314 0.52 24.32 20.64
CA GLU A 314 0.02 25.16 21.74
C GLU A 314 -0.87 24.39 22.72
N ALA A 315 -1.36 23.19 22.38
CA ALA A 315 -2.13 22.38 23.31
C ALA A 315 -1.27 21.89 24.47
N GLU A 316 -1.70 22.21 25.71
CA GLU A 316 -1.05 21.70 26.93
C GLU A 316 -1.23 20.18 27.08
N ASP A 317 -2.32 19.64 26.54
CA ASP A 317 -2.70 18.23 26.61
C ASP A 317 -2.61 17.54 25.25
N LEU A 318 -2.27 16.24 25.27
CA LEU A 318 -2.34 15.40 24.08
C LEU A 318 -3.80 15.31 23.59
N PRO A 319 -4.05 15.41 22.28
CA PRO A 319 -5.40 15.25 21.75
C PRO A 319 -5.98 13.90 22.18
N GLU A 320 -7.27 13.90 22.54
CA GLU A 320 -7.96 12.67 22.87
C GLU A 320 -7.90 11.70 21.69
N MET A 321 -7.25 10.56 21.91
CA MET A 321 -7.17 9.52 20.91
C MET A 321 -8.38 8.63 21.03
N ASP A 322 -9.11 8.52 19.92
CA ASP A 322 -10.12 7.49 19.75
C ASP A 322 -9.47 6.10 19.98
N PRO A 323 -10.01 5.27 20.89
CA PRO A 323 -9.47 3.95 21.19
C PRO A 323 -9.35 3.03 19.97
N ASP A 324 -10.29 3.15 19.01
CA ASP A 324 -10.25 2.35 17.79
C ASP A 324 -9.05 2.73 16.92
N THR A 325 -8.73 4.02 16.82
CA THR A 325 -7.53 4.54 16.16
C THR A 325 -6.25 4.00 16.81
N LEU A 326 -6.20 3.93 18.14
CA LEU A 326 -5.05 3.36 18.87
C LEU A 326 -4.90 1.85 18.68
N SER A 327 -6.02 1.13 18.61
CA SER A 327 -6.03 -0.31 18.41
C SER A 327 -5.34 -0.72 17.10
N LEU A 328 -5.37 0.14 16.07
CA LEU A 328 -4.68 -0.08 14.80
C LEU A 328 -3.16 -0.17 14.96
N PHE A 329 -2.58 0.63 15.87
CA PHE A 329 -1.14 0.63 16.14
C PHE A 329 -0.74 -0.39 17.20
N ALA A 330 -1.71 -0.87 18.00
CA ALA A 330 -1.46 -1.82 19.08
C ALA A 330 -0.83 -3.13 18.59
N SER A 331 -1.19 -3.56 17.37
CA SER A 331 -0.73 -4.76 16.67
C SER A 331 0.53 -4.54 15.82
N CYS A 332 1.09 -3.33 15.83
CA CYS A 332 2.22 -2.94 15.01
C CYS A 332 3.53 -3.50 15.57
N GLU A 333 3.82 -4.77 15.27
CA GLU A 333 5.12 -5.40 15.51
C GLU A 333 6.00 -5.28 14.26
N LEU A 334 6.33 -4.04 13.88
CA LEU A 334 7.22 -3.83 12.74
C LEU A 334 8.66 -4.14 13.14
N PRO A 335 9.34 -5.09 12.48
CA PRO A 335 10.74 -5.35 12.76
C PRO A 335 11.56 -4.10 12.45
N ILE A 336 12.64 -3.90 13.19
CA ILE A 336 13.65 -2.90 12.82
C ILE A 336 14.27 -3.36 11.50
N LEU A 337 13.75 -2.81 10.41
CA LEU A 337 14.22 -3.10 9.08
C LEU A 337 15.44 -2.24 8.75
N PRO A 338 16.35 -2.73 7.89
CA PRO A 338 17.40 -1.88 7.35
C PRO A 338 16.77 -0.68 6.64
N ILE A 339 17.41 0.47 6.83
CA ILE A 339 17.03 1.72 6.17
C ILE A 339 17.80 1.77 4.85
N PHE A 340 17.12 2.20 3.79
CA PHE A 340 17.75 2.41 2.49
C PHE A 340 17.70 3.88 2.10
N SER A 341 18.60 4.30 1.23
CA SER A 341 18.47 5.57 0.51
C SER A 341 17.66 5.37 -0.76
N CYS A 342 16.68 6.22 -1.00
CA CYS A 342 16.01 6.28 -2.29
C CYS A 342 17.02 6.60 -3.41
N PRO A 343 17.08 5.82 -4.49
CA PRO A 343 18.00 6.07 -5.59
C PRO A 343 17.79 7.42 -6.30
N GLU A 344 16.58 8.00 -6.22
CA GLU A 344 16.23 9.24 -6.94
C GLU A 344 16.46 10.50 -6.11
N CYS A 345 16.03 10.52 -4.84
CA CYS A 345 16.13 11.70 -3.98
C CYS A 345 17.12 11.54 -2.81
N GLY A 346 17.81 10.40 -2.71
CA GLY A 346 18.84 10.11 -1.71
C GLY A 346 18.35 9.88 -0.28
N GLY A 347 17.14 10.30 0.08
CA GLY A 347 16.70 10.21 1.47
C GLY A 347 16.11 8.86 1.86
N ALA A 348 15.98 8.64 3.17
CA ALA A 348 15.64 7.36 3.79
C ALA A 348 14.29 6.77 3.34
N ILE A 349 14.25 5.45 3.11
CA ILE A 349 13.09 4.60 2.77
C ILE A 349 13.18 3.21 3.41
#